data_AF-A0A9W8BYM4-F1
#
_entry.id   AF-A0A9W8BYM4-F1
#
_cell.length_a   1.000
_cell.length_b   1.000
_cell.length_c   1.000
_cell.angle_alpha   90.00
_cell.angle_beta   90.00
_cell.angle_gamma   90.00
#
_symmetry.space_group_name_H-M   'P 1'
#
loop_
_entity.id
_entity.type
_entity.pdbx_description
1 polymer ?
#
loop_
_entity_poly.entity_id
_entity_poly.type
_entity_poly.pdbx_seq_one_letter_code
_entity_poly.pdbx_strand_id
1 'polypeptide(L)'
;MADGWATKRARACVSCALRLLCAVDSRWLDVSISLSMYSLVWRTFSWSLDAFDTDVSTLRDTSTWVIHGTNIMSYLGLLLLVFFPPVYIVQTIVLTLRAHPAHFVDHIFVCAQFVVAVLTTISNFSGTVDLVLVPLVSDLLLHVWQWCAVLSACVAVLALPLYITASGPRVWHMLWLPCVVCSASASDLSLVLQAQDASSLLSLGFVMWGASIISGVCFAVGHIRRSLRSFELPTLISPLSVVSQLALGIMALGVQSKRVWGGTVGPATAPLLLGELAMAAGAVLGLVLWAASAAWFVNAHVLVAWMQWSHDSSGWSISVCKVAYPVASFTMATIYVARVWSARSALVCSQFLIAYLSFVLLIVPVARAAVSTARLIRRMCKKRVTSDRRLPTYGTIQSM
;
A
#
# COMPACT_ATOMS: atom_id res chain seq x y z
N MET A 1 41.36 22.19 25.88
CA MET A 1 40.06 22.91 25.78
C MET A 1 39.34 22.68 24.44
N ALA A 2 40.02 22.41 23.32
CA ALA A 2 39.37 22.15 22.03
C ALA A 2 38.53 20.85 21.97
N ASP A 3 38.93 19.79 22.68
CA ASP A 3 38.22 18.48 22.65
C ASP A 3 36.83 18.51 23.28
N GLY A 4 36.61 19.39 24.27
CA GLY A 4 35.31 19.58 24.90
C GLY A 4 34.26 20.22 23.97
N TRP A 5 34.72 20.93 22.93
CA TRP A 5 33.84 21.63 22.00
C TRP A 5 33.41 20.72 20.84
N ALA A 6 34.33 19.90 20.32
CA ALA A 6 34.04 18.88 19.32
C ALA A 6 33.07 17.81 19.86
N THR A 7 33.29 17.34 21.08
CA THR A 7 32.41 16.36 21.73
C THR A 7 31.01 16.89 22.03
N LYS A 8 30.87 18.17 22.42
CA LYS A 8 29.54 18.80 22.59
C LYS A 8 28.78 18.94 21.27
N ARG A 9 29.47 19.32 20.18
CA ARG A 9 28.85 19.41 18.84
C ARG A 9 28.45 18.03 18.31
N ALA A 10 29.30 17.02 18.47
CA ALA A 10 28.98 15.65 18.10
C ALA A 10 27.74 15.13 18.84
N ARG A 11 27.64 15.34 20.16
CA ARG A 11 26.45 14.97 20.95
C ARG A 11 25.19 15.71 20.50
N ALA A 12 25.29 16.99 20.16
CA ALA A 12 24.15 17.77 19.66
C ALA A 12 23.68 17.27 18.29
N CYS A 13 24.61 16.96 17.37
CA CYS A 13 24.29 16.37 16.07
C CYS A 13 23.67 14.99 16.21
N VAL A 14 24.24 14.12 17.06
CA VAL A 14 23.69 12.78 17.35
C VAL A 14 22.31 12.88 18.00
N SER A 15 22.10 13.81 18.95
CA SER A 15 20.78 14.03 19.55
C SER A 15 19.75 14.57 18.55
N CYS A 16 20.17 15.46 17.64
CA CYS A 16 19.32 15.96 16.57
C CYS A 16 18.94 14.84 15.58
N ALA A 17 19.92 14.05 15.14
CA ALA A 17 19.72 12.90 14.28
C ALA A 17 18.80 11.87 14.94
N LEU A 18 19.01 11.54 16.22
CA LEU A 18 18.13 10.66 17.00
C LEU A 18 16.70 11.20 17.10
N ARG A 19 16.50 12.51 17.30
CA ARG A 19 15.16 13.10 17.31
C ARG A 19 14.50 13.06 15.93
N LEU A 20 15.27 13.24 14.87
CA LEU A 20 14.78 13.13 13.49
C LEU A 20 14.41 11.67 13.17
N LEU A 21 15.25 10.71 13.57
CA LEU A 21 15.01 9.28 13.51
C LEU A 21 13.74 8.89 14.28
N CYS A 22 13.56 9.40 15.50
CA CYS A 22 12.35 9.17 16.29
C CYS A 22 11.09 9.86 15.74
N ALA A 23 11.23 10.83 14.82
CA ALA A 23 10.11 11.49 14.16
C ALA A 23 9.62 10.73 12.92
N VAL A 24 10.38 9.73 12.45
CA VAL A 24 9.95 8.82 11.39
C VAL A 24 9.02 7.78 12.00
N ASP A 25 7.73 7.91 11.69
CA ASP A 25 6.67 6.98 12.08
C ASP A 25 6.42 5.95 10.97
N SER A 26 5.89 4.77 11.30
CA SER A 26 5.50 3.73 10.33
C SER A 26 4.48 4.22 9.30
N ARG A 27 3.80 5.33 9.59
CA ARG A 27 2.90 6.04 8.67
C ARG A 27 3.57 6.46 7.35
N TRP A 28 4.89 6.63 7.30
CA TRP A 28 5.59 6.89 6.05
C TRP A 28 5.54 5.71 5.07
N LEU A 29 5.47 4.47 5.59
CA LEU A 29 5.20 3.29 4.77
C LEU A 29 3.77 3.32 4.22
N ASP A 30 2.78 3.74 5.00
CA ASP A 30 1.40 3.89 4.52
C ASP A 30 1.33 4.89 3.35
N VAL A 31 2.12 5.97 3.39
CA VAL A 31 2.22 6.95 2.30
C VAL A 31 2.87 6.33 1.05
N SER A 32 3.97 5.58 1.22
CA SER A 32 4.62 4.85 0.12
C SER A 32 3.67 3.85 -0.54
N ILE A 33 3.00 3.01 0.26
CA ILE A 33 1.98 2.05 -0.20
C ILE A 33 0.88 2.78 -0.97
N SER A 34 0.39 3.89 -0.42
CA SER A 34 -0.66 4.69 -1.06
C SER A 34 -0.19 5.16 -2.43
N LEU A 35 0.94 5.86 -2.52
CA LEU A 35 1.46 6.39 -3.78
C LEU A 35 1.67 5.30 -4.83
N SER A 36 2.23 4.15 -4.44
CA SER A 36 2.38 3.00 -5.33
C SER A 36 1.03 2.44 -5.81
N MET A 37 0.02 2.37 -4.94
CA MET A 37 -1.34 1.97 -5.34
C MET A 37 -2.04 2.99 -6.23
N TYR A 38 -1.89 4.30 -5.98
CA TYR A 38 -2.44 5.34 -6.85
C TYR A 38 -1.87 5.23 -8.26
N SER A 39 -0.54 5.06 -8.34
CA SER A 39 0.13 4.86 -9.61
C SER A 39 -0.39 3.62 -10.34
N LEU A 40 -0.53 2.50 -9.62
CA LEU A 40 -1.08 1.27 -10.17
C LEU A 40 -2.52 1.44 -10.68
N VAL A 41 -3.38 2.14 -9.93
CA VAL A 41 -4.76 2.48 -10.33
C VAL A 41 -4.77 3.27 -11.62
N TRP A 42 -3.97 4.34 -11.71
CA TRP A 42 -3.92 5.20 -12.89
C TRP A 42 -3.46 4.45 -14.13
N ARG A 43 -2.40 3.63 -13.99
CA ARG A 43 -1.90 2.80 -15.07
C ARG A 43 -2.94 1.79 -15.56
N THR A 44 -3.50 1.00 -14.63
CA THR A 44 -4.45 -0.05 -15.00
C THR A 44 -5.73 0.54 -15.57
N PHE A 45 -6.16 1.70 -15.09
CA PHE A 45 -7.28 2.44 -15.66
C PHE A 45 -6.97 2.93 -17.08
N SER A 46 -5.79 3.51 -17.34
CA SER A 46 -5.36 3.92 -18.68
C SER A 46 -5.42 2.76 -19.68
N TRP A 47 -4.83 1.62 -19.32
CA TRP A 47 -4.88 0.42 -20.17
C TRP A 47 -6.29 -0.12 -20.39
N SER A 48 -7.20 0.12 -19.45
CA SER A 48 -8.59 -0.27 -19.59
C SER A 48 -9.32 0.65 -20.54
N LEU A 49 -9.10 1.96 -20.47
CA LEU A 49 -9.66 2.92 -21.43
C LEU A 49 -9.24 2.59 -22.86
N ASP A 50 -7.96 2.31 -23.08
CA ASP A 50 -7.43 1.92 -24.40
C ASP A 50 -8.11 0.65 -24.96
N ALA A 51 -8.59 -0.24 -24.08
CA ALA A 51 -9.30 -1.45 -24.49
C ALA A 51 -10.79 -1.22 -24.81
N PHE A 52 -11.38 -0.12 -24.34
CA PHE A 52 -12.80 0.21 -24.53
C PHE A 52 -13.06 1.27 -25.60
N ASP A 53 -12.10 2.17 -25.86
CA ASP A 53 -12.20 3.20 -26.89
C ASP A 53 -11.46 2.79 -28.17
N THR A 54 -12.19 2.76 -29.29
CA THR A 54 -11.63 2.49 -30.63
C THR A 54 -11.23 3.77 -31.38
N ASP A 55 -11.58 4.95 -30.88
CA ASP A 55 -11.31 6.24 -31.53
C ASP A 55 -9.99 6.87 -31.02
N VAL A 56 -8.93 6.64 -31.81
CA VAL A 56 -7.51 6.77 -31.44
C VAL A 56 -7.02 8.23 -31.26
N SER A 57 -7.75 9.24 -31.72
CA SER A 57 -7.21 10.61 -31.87
C SER A 57 -7.25 11.45 -30.59
N THR A 58 -8.27 11.33 -29.74
CA THR A 58 -8.40 12.11 -28.49
C THR A 58 -7.63 11.51 -27.31
N LEU A 59 -7.33 10.21 -27.34
CA LEU A 59 -6.63 9.51 -26.25
C LEU A 59 -5.13 9.81 -26.19
N ARG A 60 -4.52 10.17 -27.33
CA ARG A 60 -3.06 10.27 -27.46
C ARG A 60 -2.48 11.39 -26.59
N ASP A 61 -3.14 12.54 -26.48
CA ASP A 61 -2.67 13.66 -25.66
C ASP A 61 -2.93 13.46 -24.16
N THR A 62 -4.05 12.84 -23.80
CA THR A 62 -4.34 12.45 -22.41
C THR A 62 -3.38 11.37 -21.89
N SER A 63 -2.85 10.52 -22.76
CA SER A 63 -1.95 9.43 -22.36
C SER A 63 -0.64 9.93 -21.75
N THR A 64 -0.07 11.02 -22.26
CA THR A 64 1.26 11.51 -21.83
C THR A 64 1.27 12.00 -20.38
N TRP A 65 0.28 12.80 -19.98
CA TRP A 65 0.15 13.28 -18.60
C TRP A 65 -0.12 12.16 -17.60
N VAL A 66 -0.93 11.17 -17.98
CA VAL A 66 -1.21 10.00 -17.13
C VAL A 66 0.05 9.16 -16.94
N ILE A 67 0.84 8.94 -17.99
CA ILE A 67 2.13 8.23 -17.93
C ILE A 67 3.12 8.99 -17.04
N HIS A 68 3.30 10.29 -17.24
CA HIS A 68 4.20 11.09 -16.41
C HIS A 68 3.75 11.14 -14.94
N GLY A 69 2.45 11.32 -14.68
CA GLY A 69 1.90 11.29 -13.32
C GLY A 69 2.11 9.95 -12.62
N THR A 70 1.83 8.85 -13.33
CA THR A 70 2.10 7.48 -12.89
C THR A 70 3.58 7.32 -12.52
N ASN A 71 4.49 7.68 -13.42
CA ASN A 71 5.94 7.59 -13.18
C ASN A 71 6.39 8.41 -11.96
N ILE A 72 5.95 9.66 -11.84
CA ILE A 72 6.28 10.52 -10.70
C ILE A 72 5.81 9.88 -9.38
N MET A 73 4.57 9.39 -9.32
CA MET A 73 4.04 8.71 -8.13
C MET A 73 4.79 7.42 -7.82
N SER A 74 5.15 6.62 -8.84
CA SER A 74 5.94 5.40 -8.71
C SER A 74 7.33 5.66 -8.13
N TYR A 75 8.05 6.64 -8.70
CA TYR A 75 9.40 6.98 -8.24
C TYR A 75 9.37 7.62 -6.85
N LEU A 76 8.36 8.45 -6.54
CA LEU A 76 8.21 8.99 -5.19
C LEU A 76 7.90 7.87 -4.19
N GLY A 77 6.99 6.95 -4.52
CA GLY A 77 6.70 5.78 -3.70
C GLY A 77 7.95 4.93 -3.43
N LEU A 78 8.74 4.65 -4.46
CA LEU A 78 10.01 3.92 -4.37
C LEU A 78 11.05 4.68 -3.54
N LEU A 79 11.18 6.00 -3.73
CA LEU A 79 12.09 6.83 -2.95
C LEU A 79 11.77 6.71 -1.46
N LEU A 80 10.50 6.85 -1.08
CA LEU A 80 10.08 6.68 0.31
C LEU A 80 10.40 5.26 0.81
N LEU A 81 10.18 4.23 -0.01
CA LEU A 81 10.46 2.84 0.33
C LEU A 81 11.97 2.54 0.45
N VAL A 82 12.85 3.24 -0.26
CA VAL A 82 14.30 3.03 -0.13
C VAL A 82 14.84 3.78 1.10
N PHE A 83 14.32 4.97 1.37
CA PHE A 83 14.83 5.83 2.45
C PHE A 83 14.32 5.44 3.85
N PHE A 84 13.03 5.11 4.01
CA PHE A 84 12.44 4.97 5.35
C PHE A 84 12.65 3.61 6.04
N PRO A 85 12.69 2.46 5.35
CA PRO A 85 12.94 1.17 6.00
C PRO A 85 14.31 1.05 6.66
N PRO A 86 15.45 1.50 6.08
CA PRO A 86 16.72 1.49 6.79
C PRO A 86 16.68 2.33 8.07
N VAL A 87 16.05 3.50 8.00
CA VAL A 87 15.83 4.40 9.14
C VAL A 87 14.99 3.71 10.22
N TYR A 88 13.93 3.00 9.83
CA TYR A 88 13.07 2.25 10.74
C TYR A 88 13.75 1.00 11.33
N ILE A 89 14.58 0.29 10.56
CA ILE A 89 15.38 -0.85 11.05
C ILE A 89 16.35 -0.38 12.13
N VAL A 90 17.06 0.74 11.88
CA VAL A 90 17.95 1.34 12.87
C VAL A 90 17.17 1.76 14.12
N GLN A 91 16.03 2.42 13.95
CA GLN A 91 15.16 2.79 15.07
C GLN A 91 14.68 1.56 15.85
N THR A 92 14.30 0.50 15.16
CA THR A 92 13.87 -0.77 15.73
C THR A 92 15.00 -1.37 16.55
N ILE A 93 16.19 -1.57 15.99
CA ILE A 93 17.35 -2.11 16.71
C ILE A 93 17.64 -1.29 17.98
N VAL A 94 17.63 0.04 17.89
CA VAL A 94 17.88 0.94 19.04
C VAL A 94 16.79 0.82 20.11
N LEU A 95 15.52 0.61 19.72
CA LEU A 95 14.39 0.46 20.65
C LEU A 95 14.28 -0.95 21.21
N THR A 96 14.50 -2.00 20.42
CA THR A 96 14.44 -3.41 20.84
C THR A 96 15.54 -3.72 21.85
N LEU A 97 16.72 -3.10 21.73
CA LEU A 97 17.77 -3.13 22.76
C LEU A 97 17.34 -2.53 24.12
N ARG A 98 16.21 -1.82 24.17
CA ARG A 98 15.71 -1.13 25.36
C ARG A 98 14.34 -1.64 25.85
N ALA A 99 13.67 -2.53 25.12
CA ALA A 99 12.21 -2.68 25.23
C ALA A 99 11.71 -4.06 25.67
N HIS A 100 10.56 -4.03 26.35
CA HIS A 100 9.77 -5.19 26.83
C HIS A 100 9.09 -5.97 25.69
N PRO A 101 8.67 -7.23 25.92
CA PRO A 101 8.04 -8.11 24.92
C PRO A 101 6.74 -7.57 24.28
N ALA A 102 6.12 -6.53 24.86
CA ALA A 102 4.92 -5.89 24.31
C ALA A 102 5.13 -5.26 22.91
N HIS A 103 6.37 -4.94 22.52
CA HIS A 103 6.67 -4.33 21.22
C HIS A 103 6.77 -5.33 20.05
N PHE A 104 6.74 -6.64 20.33
CA PHE A 104 6.86 -7.67 19.30
C PHE A 104 5.73 -7.60 18.24
N VAL A 105 4.50 -7.29 18.68
CA VAL A 105 3.33 -7.16 17.81
C VAL A 105 3.48 -5.98 16.85
N ASP A 106 4.01 -4.85 17.34
CA ASP A 106 4.25 -3.66 16.51
C ASP A 106 5.34 -3.93 15.46
N HIS A 107 6.37 -4.71 15.80
CA HIS A 107 7.42 -5.09 14.84
C HIS A 107 6.89 -6.01 13.73
N ILE A 108 6.05 -7.00 14.06
CA ILE A 108 5.39 -7.85 13.05
C ILE A 108 4.51 -6.98 12.14
N PHE A 109 3.77 -6.04 12.71
CA PHE A 109 2.91 -5.15 11.95
C PHE A 109 3.69 -4.31 10.94
N VAL A 110 4.80 -3.70 11.36
CA VAL A 110 5.61 -2.89 10.43
C VAL A 110 6.34 -3.76 9.41
N CYS A 111 6.78 -4.97 9.79
CA CYS A 111 7.31 -5.94 8.85
C CYS A 111 6.29 -6.27 7.75
N ALA A 112 5.03 -6.53 8.12
CA ALA A 112 3.95 -6.77 7.18
C ALA A 112 3.71 -5.57 6.25
N GLN A 113 3.64 -4.35 6.79
CA GLN A 113 3.50 -3.12 6.00
C GLN A 113 4.65 -2.95 5.01
N PHE A 114 5.88 -3.19 5.45
CA PHE A 114 7.05 -3.12 4.58
C PHE A 114 6.94 -4.10 3.42
N VAL A 115 6.57 -5.36 3.70
CA VAL A 115 6.36 -6.38 2.65
C VAL A 115 5.27 -5.95 1.67
N VAL A 116 4.13 -5.44 2.15
CA VAL A 116 3.07 -4.90 1.29
C VAL A 116 3.59 -3.74 0.43
N ALA A 117 4.39 -2.84 0.99
CA ALA A 117 4.97 -1.71 0.26
C ALA A 117 5.91 -2.18 -0.86
N VAL A 118 6.78 -3.17 -0.58
CA VAL A 118 7.68 -3.76 -1.57
C VAL A 118 6.88 -4.46 -2.67
N LEU A 119 5.93 -5.32 -2.32
CA LEU A 119 5.12 -6.06 -3.30
C LEU A 119 4.26 -5.14 -4.18
N THR A 120 3.68 -4.09 -3.59
CA THR A 120 2.94 -3.07 -4.35
C THR A 120 3.86 -2.32 -5.30
N THR A 121 5.08 -2.02 -4.86
CA THR A 121 6.09 -1.37 -5.70
C THR A 121 6.55 -2.28 -6.83
N ILE A 122 6.78 -3.58 -6.58
CA ILE A 122 7.08 -4.57 -7.63
C ILE A 122 5.97 -4.60 -8.68
N SER A 123 4.71 -4.69 -8.24
CA SER A 123 3.54 -4.66 -9.14
C SER A 123 3.52 -3.38 -9.98
N ASN A 124 3.84 -2.26 -9.34
CA ASN A 124 3.88 -0.97 -10.00
C ASN A 124 5.06 -0.86 -10.98
N PHE A 125 6.22 -1.49 -10.77
CA PHE A 125 7.32 -1.44 -11.74
C PHE A 125 7.23 -2.52 -12.83
N SER A 126 6.57 -3.64 -12.60
CA SER A 126 6.48 -4.72 -13.60
C SER A 126 5.77 -4.30 -14.89
N GLY A 127 4.94 -3.24 -14.87
CA GLY A 127 4.29 -2.70 -16.07
C GLY A 127 4.88 -1.38 -16.60
N THR A 128 6.01 -0.91 -16.06
CA THR A 128 6.65 0.37 -16.47
C THR A 128 8.06 0.21 -17.03
N VAL A 129 8.69 -0.95 -16.82
CA VAL A 129 10.06 -1.18 -17.27
C VAL A 129 10.10 -1.26 -18.80
N ASP A 130 10.87 -0.36 -19.40
CA ASP A 130 11.15 -0.34 -20.83
C ASP A 130 11.80 -1.65 -21.30
N LEU A 131 11.38 -2.13 -22.48
CA LEU A 131 11.73 -3.41 -23.13
C LEU A 131 13.24 -3.75 -23.11
N VAL A 132 14.12 -2.76 -23.05
CA VAL A 132 15.58 -2.93 -23.13
C VAL A 132 16.22 -3.39 -21.81
N LEU A 133 15.66 -3.00 -20.66
CA LEU A 133 16.15 -3.37 -19.32
C LEU A 133 15.38 -4.55 -18.70
N VAL A 134 14.39 -5.09 -19.43
CA VAL A 134 13.46 -6.12 -18.94
C VAL A 134 14.16 -7.33 -18.32
N PRO A 135 15.18 -7.97 -18.94
CA PRO A 135 15.73 -9.21 -18.39
C PRO A 135 16.33 -9.02 -17.00
N LEU A 136 17.29 -8.08 -16.87
CA LEU A 136 17.98 -7.80 -15.60
C LEU A 136 17.01 -7.35 -14.50
N VAL A 137 16.06 -6.47 -14.87
CA VAL A 137 15.08 -5.97 -13.90
C VAL A 137 14.09 -7.06 -13.52
N SER A 138 13.67 -7.92 -14.44
CA SER A 138 12.74 -9.02 -14.17
C SER A 138 13.35 -10.05 -13.22
N ASP A 139 14.63 -10.39 -13.37
CA ASP A 139 15.35 -11.30 -12.47
C ASP A 139 15.46 -10.72 -11.06
N LEU A 140 15.81 -9.43 -10.95
CA LEU A 140 15.87 -8.73 -9.68
C LEU A 140 14.48 -8.67 -9.02
N LEU A 141 13.44 -8.30 -9.76
CA LEU A 141 12.07 -8.22 -9.25
C LEU A 141 11.56 -9.60 -8.80
N LEU A 142 11.87 -10.66 -9.54
CA LEU A 142 11.53 -12.03 -9.15
C LEU A 142 12.22 -12.46 -7.86
N HIS A 143 13.52 -12.21 -7.73
CA HIS A 143 14.24 -12.53 -6.49
C HIS A 143 13.66 -11.76 -5.29
N VAL A 144 13.45 -10.44 -5.44
CA VAL A 144 12.84 -9.62 -4.37
C VAL A 144 11.43 -10.12 -4.05
N TRP A 145 10.64 -10.48 -5.06
CA TRP A 145 9.30 -11.03 -4.87
C TRP A 145 9.33 -12.36 -4.09
N GLN A 146 10.26 -13.27 -4.41
CA GLN A 146 10.41 -14.55 -3.72
C GLN A 146 10.73 -14.35 -2.23
N TRP A 147 11.65 -13.44 -1.91
CA TRP A 147 11.94 -13.06 -0.52
C TRP A 147 10.71 -12.49 0.19
N CYS A 148 9.93 -11.65 -0.50
CA CYS A 148 8.69 -11.12 0.05
C CYS A 148 7.61 -12.19 0.25
N ALA A 149 7.55 -13.20 -0.63
CA ALA A 149 6.62 -14.32 -0.51
C ALA A 149 6.94 -15.17 0.72
N VAL A 150 8.21 -15.52 0.91
CA VAL A 150 8.69 -16.24 2.10
C VAL A 150 8.39 -15.42 3.36
N LEU A 151 8.75 -14.13 3.36
CA LEU A 151 8.52 -13.26 4.50
C LEU A 151 7.02 -13.10 4.81
N SER A 152 6.17 -13.02 3.79
CA SER A 152 4.70 -13.00 3.94
C SER A 152 4.19 -14.25 4.63
N ALA A 153 4.65 -15.43 4.20
CA ALA A 153 4.29 -16.70 4.83
C ALA A 153 4.79 -16.79 6.28
N CYS A 154 6.03 -16.37 6.55
CA CYS A 154 6.57 -16.32 7.90
C CYS A 154 5.76 -15.38 8.82
N VAL A 155 5.44 -14.18 8.34
CA VAL A 155 4.58 -13.22 9.06
C VAL A 155 3.23 -13.84 9.37
N ALA A 156 2.60 -14.50 8.40
CA ALA A 156 1.30 -15.14 8.57
C ALA A 156 1.34 -16.28 9.61
N VAL A 157 2.37 -17.12 9.60
CA VAL A 157 2.56 -18.22 10.57
C VAL A 157 2.85 -17.69 11.97
N LEU A 158 3.79 -16.75 12.11
CA LEU A 158 4.15 -16.14 13.40
C LEU A 158 2.99 -15.37 14.03
N ALA A 159 2.05 -14.93 13.20
CA ALA A 159 0.89 -14.22 13.64
C ALA A 159 -0.25 -15.11 14.14
N LEU A 160 -0.25 -16.41 13.83
CA LEU A 160 -1.31 -17.34 14.24
C LEU A 160 -1.40 -17.50 15.78
N PRO A 161 -0.30 -17.64 16.54
CA PRO A 161 -0.37 -17.64 18.01
C PRO A 161 -0.86 -16.30 18.59
N LEU A 162 -0.49 -15.19 17.95
CA LEU A 162 -0.96 -13.85 18.34
C LEU A 162 -2.46 -13.70 18.07
N TYR A 163 -2.98 -14.31 17.02
CA TYR A 163 -4.41 -14.36 16.74
C TYR A 163 -5.19 -15.08 17.86
N ILE A 164 -4.65 -16.18 18.37
CA ILE A 164 -5.29 -16.98 19.44
C ILE A 164 -5.25 -16.23 20.78
N THR A 165 -4.19 -15.45 21.04
CA THR A 165 -3.91 -14.88 22.36
C THR A 165 -4.24 -13.38 22.50
N ALA A 166 -4.18 -12.60 21.41
CA ALA A 166 -4.36 -11.15 21.43
C ALA A 166 -5.71 -10.73 20.80
N SER A 167 -6.61 -10.23 21.63
CA SER A 167 -7.96 -9.75 21.28
C SER A 167 -8.01 -8.39 20.55
N GLY A 168 -6.99 -8.06 19.74
CA GLY A 168 -6.79 -6.74 19.12
C GLY A 168 -7.02 -6.70 17.60
N PRO A 169 -8.01 -5.94 17.08
CA PRO A 169 -8.37 -5.92 15.65
C PRO A 169 -7.30 -5.31 14.73
N ARG A 170 -6.40 -4.48 15.28
CA ARG A 170 -5.26 -3.90 14.53
C ARG A 170 -4.26 -4.95 14.09
N VAL A 171 -4.13 -6.05 14.83
CA VAL A 171 -3.20 -7.12 14.48
C VAL A 171 -3.74 -7.84 13.24
N TRP A 172 -5.04 -8.11 13.18
CA TRP A 172 -5.64 -9.11 12.29
C TRP A 172 -5.56 -8.77 10.79
N HIS A 173 -5.78 -7.51 10.41
CA HIS A 173 -5.79 -7.10 8.99
C HIS A 173 -4.43 -7.22 8.30
N MET A 174 -3.32 -7.00 9.02
CA MET A 174 -1.98 -6.96 8.44
C MET A 174 -1.26 -8.30 8.47
N LEU A 175 -1.81 -9.32 9.13
CA LEU A 175 -1.15 -10.64 9.20
C LEU A 175 -1.19 -11.39 7.88
N TRP A 176 -2.32 -11.29 7.17
CA TRP A 176 -2.57 -12.05 5.94
C TRP A 176 -2.62 -11.18 4.70
N LEU A 177 -2.73 -9.86 4.85
CA LEU A 177 -2.68 -8.92 3.74
C LEU A 177 -1.41 -9.07 2.88
N PRO A 178 -0.19 -9.26 3.43
CA PRO A 178 1.00 -9.51 2.62
C PRO A 178 0.84 -10.71 1.67
N CYS A 179 0.22 -11.80 2.12
CA CYS A 179 -0.01 -12.98 1.28
C CYS A 179 -0.97 -12.68 0.13
N VAL A 180 -2.06 -11.94 0.39
CA VAL A 180 -3.02 -11.56 -0.66
C VAL A 180 -2.38 -10.59 -1.67
N VAL A 181 -1.58 -9.64 -1.19
CA VAL A 181 -0.85 -8.69 -2.05
C VAL A 181 0.22 -9.42 -2.87
N CYS A 182 0.89 -10.40 -2.27
CA CYS A 182 1.87 -11.25 -2.94
C CYS A 182 1.23 -12.07 -4.08
N SER A 183 0.03 -12.60 -3.85
CA SER A 183 -0.78 -13.25 -4.87
C SER A 183 -1.12 -12.30 -6.04
N ALA A 184 -1.61 -11.09 -5.75
CA ALA A 184 -1.92 -10.11 -6.79
C ALA A 184 -0.67 -9.68 -7.58
N SER A 185 0.45 -9.45 -6.89
CA SER A 185 1.70 -9.03 -7.52
C SER A 185 2.37 -10.14 -8.34
N ALA A 186 2.10 -11.41 -8.03
CA ALA A 186 2.51 -12.55 -8.87
C ALA A 186 1.92 -12.44 -10.28
N SER A 187 0.63 -12.05 -10.38
CA SER A 187 -0.02 -11.79 -11.66
C SER A 187 0.70 -10.67 -12.43
N ASP A 188 0.97 -9.54 -11.78
CA ASP A 188 1.57 -8.39 -12.45
C ASP A 188 3.04 -8.66 -12.86
N LEU A 189 3.78 -9.44 -12.08
CA LEU A 189 5.15 -9.84 -12.39
C LEU A 189 5.20 -10.91 -13.50
N SER A 190 4.19 -11.77 -13.62
CA SER A 190 4.10 -12.76 -14.70
C SER A 190 4.07 -12.15 -16.11
N LEU A 191 3.74 -10.86 -16.22
CA LEU A 191 3.71 -10.12 -17.49
C LEU A 191 5.09 -9.96 -18.13
N VAL A 192 6.15 -9.90 -17.32
CA VAL A 192 7.54 -9.63 -17.74
C VAL A 192 8.45 -10.85 -17.68
N LEU A 193 7.97 -11.97 -17.12
CA LEU A 193 8.73 -13.20 -17.01
C LEU A 193 8.52 -14.11 -18.22
N GLN A 194 9.46 -15.03 -18.41
CA GLN A 194 9.29 -16.13 -19.34
C GLN A 194 8.16 -17.05 -18.89
N ALA A 195 7.52 -17.72 -19.85
CA ALA A 195 6.28 -18.45 -19.60
C ALA A 195 6.43 -19.59 -18.56
N GLN A 196 7.60 -20.21 -18.47
CA GLN A 196 7.89 -21.26 -17.49
C GLN A 196 7.99 -20.71 -16.05
N ASP A 197 8.74 -19.62 -15.86
CA ASP A 197 8.87 -18.96 -14.54
C ASP A 197 7.56 -18.28 -14.13
N ALA A 198 6.84 -17.72 -15.10
CA ALA A 198 5.51 -17.16 -14.88
C ALA A 198 4.51 -18.24 -14.40
N SER A 199 4.60 -19.46 -14.93
CA SER A 199 3.69 -20.56 -14.55
C SER A 199 3.89 -21.01 -13.09
N SER A 200 5.15 -21.17 -12.67
CA SER A 200 5.48 -21.52 -11.29
C SER A 200 5.11 -20.39 -10.32
N LEU A 201 5.38 -19.14 -10.72
CA LEU A 201 5.00 -17.94 -9.98
C LEU A 201 3.48 -17.84 -9.77
N LEU A 202 2.68 -18.03 -10.83
CA LEU A 202 1.22 -18.01 -10.74
C LEU A 202 0.68 -19.13 -9.85
N SER A 203 1.26 -20.33 -9.96
CA SER A 203 0.89 -21.47 -9.10
C SER A 203 1.09 -21.15 -7.61
N LEU A 204 2.25 -20.56 -7.27
CA LEU A 204 2.51 -20.08 -5.92
C LEU A 204 1.57 -18.93 -5.52
N GLY A 205 1.22 -18.05 -6.45
CA GLY A 205 0.22 -17.00 -6.27
C GLY A 205 -1.15 -17.54 -5.85
N PHE A 206 -1.63 -18.63 -6.48
CA PHE A 206 -2.88 -19.29 -6.08
C PHE A 206 -2.79 -19.91 -4.69
N VAL A 207 -1.64 -20.51 -4.33
CA VAL A 207 -1.44 -21.08 -2.98
C VAL A 207 -1.50 -19.97 -1.92
N MET A 208 -0.82 -18.84 -2.16
CA MET A 208 -0.84 -17.70 -1.24
C MET A 208 -2.24 -17.07 -1.12
N TRP A 209 -3.00 -17.03 -2.22
CA TRP A 209 -4.41 -16.60 -2.19
C TRP A 209 -5.29 -17.58 -1.40
N GLY A 210 -5.18 -18.88 -1.68
CA GLY A 210 -5.96 -19.92 -1.02
C GLY A 210 -5.68 -20.00 0.49
N ALA A 211 -4.43 -19.77 0.90
CA ALA A 211 -4.07 -19.68 2.31
C ALA A 211 -4.67 -18.47 3.04
N SER A 212 -4.98 -17.39 2.29
CA SER A 212 -5.41 -16.11 2.87
C SER A 212 -6.91 -15.85 2.80
N ILE A 213 -7.68 -16.57 1.98
CA ILE A 213 -9.14 -16.32 1.87
C ILE A 213 -9.89 -16.60 3.17
N ILE A 214 -9.63 -17.73 3.84
CA ILE A 214 -10.36 -18.10 5.07
C ILE A 214 -10.09 -17.08 6.16
N SER A 215 -8.81 -16.80 6.42
CA SER A 215 -8.39 -15.83 7.43
C SER A 215 -8.85 -14.41 7.10
N GLY A 216 -8.81 -14.02 5.82
CA GLY A 216 -9.27 -12.73 5.35
C GLY A 216 -10.78 -12.52 5.49
N VAL A 217 -11.59 -13.54 5.19
CA VAL A 217 -13.05 -13.49 5.38
C VAL A 217 -13.41 -13.49 6.86
N CYS A 218 -12.79 -14.35 7.68
CA CYS A 218 -12.99 -14.35 9.14
C CYS A 218 -12.64 -12.98 9.74
N PHE A 219 -11.55 -12.37 9.28
CA PHE A 219 -11.17 -11.02 9.67
C PHE A 219 -12.26 -10.01 9.29
N ALA A 220 -12.71 -9.99 8.03
CA ALA A 220 -13.70 -9.04 7.56
C ALA A 220 -14.98 -9.11 8.42
N VAL A 221 -15.49 -10.32 8.67
CA VAL A 221 -16.68 -10.53 9.51
C VAL A 221 -16.45 -10.07 10.95
N GLY A 222 -15.34 -10.46 11.56
CA GLY A 222 -15.00 -10.06 12.94
C GLY A 222 -14.83 -8.55 13.08
N HIS A 223 -14.22 -7.91 12.10
CA HIS A 223 -13.99 -6.47 12.08
C HIS A 223 -15.30 -5.70 11.84
N ILE A 224 -16.15 -6.13 10.90
CA ILE A 224 -17.47 -5.52 10.66
C ILE A 224 -18.30 -5.50 11.95
N ARG A 225 -18.38 -6.64 12.65
CA ARG A 225 -19.12 -6.74 13.94
C ARG A 225 -18.62 -5.75 14.99
N ARG A 226 -17.33 -5.42 14.96
CA ARG A 226 -16.70 -4.52 15.94
C ARG A 226 -16.75 -3.06 15.51
N SER A 227 -16.59 -2.76 14.22
CA SER A 227 -16.69 -1.41 13.68
C SER A 227 -18.08 -0.80 13.90
N LEU A 228 -19.12 -1.64 13.92
CA LEU A 228 -20.47 -1.25 14.33
C LEU A 228 -20.58 -0.79 15.80
N ARG A 229 -19.53 -0.96 16.61
CA ARG A 229 -19.47 -0.48 18.00
C ARG A 229 -18.61 0.77 18.18
N SER A 230 -17.58 0.98 17.33
CA SER A 230 -16.63 2.10 17.47
C SER A 230 -16.87 3.26 16.52
N PHE A 231 -17.57 3.04 15.40
CA PHE A 231 -17.93 4.05 14.39
C PHE A 231 -16.78 4.95 13.85
N GLU A 232 -15.51 4.63 14.06
CA GLU A 232 -14.40 5.42 13.51
C GLU A 232 -14.18 5.14 12.01
N LEU A 233 -14.09 6.18 11.16
CA LEU A 233 -13.91 6.07 9.70
C LEU A 233 -12.81 5.07 9.27
N PRO A 234 -11.56 5.12 9.79
CA PRO A 234 -10.53 4.16 9.38
C PRO A 234 -10.88 2.71 9.76
N THR A 235 -11.64 2.52 10.83
CA THR A 235 -12.10 1.19 11.26
C THR A 235 -13.31 0.70 10.45
N LEU A 236 -14.15 1.60 9.95
CA LEU A 236 -15.27 1.22 9.09
C LEU A 236 -14.78 0.81 7.70
N ILE A 237 -13.74 1.46 7.18
CA ILE A 237 -13.24 1.16 5.83
C ILE A 237 -12.21 0.02 5.79
N SER A 238 -11.52 -0.30 6.90
CA SER A 238 -10.47 -1.34 6.91
C SER A 238 -10.88 -2.74 6.41
N PRO A 239 -12.13 -3.26 6.60
CA PRO A 239 -12.49 -4.55 6.02
C PRO A 239 -12.47 -4.56 4.50
N LEU A 240 -12.68 -3.38 3.88
CA LEU A 240 -12.67 -3.23 2.44
C LEU A 240 -11.34 -3.67 1.84
N SER A 241 -10.20 -3.30 2.45
CA SER A 241 -8.89 -3.60 1.87
C SER A 241 -8.64 -5.10 1.71
N VAL A 242 -9.10 -5.92 2.64
CA VAL A 242 -8.86 -7.37 2.57
C VAL A 242 -9.76 -8.00 1.52
N VAL A 243 -11.06 -7.69 1.55
CA VAL A 243 -12.03 -8.29 0.63
C VAL A 243 -11.78 -7.82 -0.81
N SER A 244 -11.46 -6.53 -1.00
CA SER A 244 -11.13 -6.00 -2.33
C SER A 244 -9.82 -6.56 -2.86
N GLN A 245 -8.81 -6.74 -2.01
CA GLN A 245 -7.53 -7.30 -2.44
C GLN A 245 -7.66 -8.80 -2.76
N LEU A 246 -8.49 -9.55 -2.03
CA LEU A 246 -8.82 -10.94 -2.36
C LEU A 246 -9.53 -11.03 -3.70
N ALA A 247 -10.50 -10.13 -3.96
CA ALA A 247 -11.18 -10.04 -5.26
C ALA A 247 -10.20 -9.71 -6.39
N LEU A 248 -9.36 -8.69 -6.20
CA LEU A 248 -8.33 -8.29 -7.16
C LEU A 248 -7.36 -9.44 -7.46
N GLY A 249 -6.82 -10.08 -6.42
CA GLY A 249 -5.82 -11.14 -6.56
C GLY A 249 -6.34 -12.31 -7.39
N ILE A 250 -7.55 -12.81 -7.12
CA ILE A 250 -8.08 -13.95 -7.85
C ILE A 250 -8.46 -13.62 -9.30
N MET A 251 -9.00 -12.44 -9.55
CA MET A 251 -9.28 -12.00 -10.93
C MET A 251 -8.00 -11.81 -11.73
N ALA A 252 -6.98 -11.20 -11.11
CA ALA A 252 -5.70 -10.94 -11.74
C ALA A 252 -4.99 -12.26 -12.08
N LEU A 253 -4.89 -13.19 -11.11
CA LEU A 253 -4.36 -14.53 -11.34
C LEU A 253 -5.12 -15.28 -12.45
N GLY A 254 -6.46 -15.28 -12.42
CA GLY A 254 -7.27 -15.95 -13.44
C GLY A 254 -7.02 -15.42 -14.86
N VAL A 255 -6.92 -14.10 -15.03
CA VAL A 255 -6.62 -13.49 -16.33
C VAL A 255 -5.22 -13.87 -16.82
N GLN A 256 -4.22 -13.84 -15.95
CA GLN A 256 -2.84 -14.18 -16.36
C GLN A 256 -2.62 -15.66 -16.59
N SER A 257 -3.30 -16.53 -15.83
CA SER A 257 -3.28 -17.98 -16.05
C SER A 257 -3.66 -18.36 -17.46
N LYS A 258 -4.71 -17.74 -18.03
CA LYS A 258 -5.09 -17.97 -19.42
C LYS A 258 -3.97 -17.63 -20.40
N ARG A 259 -3.29 -16.49 -20.20
CA ARG A 259 -2.15 -16.07 -21.03
C ARG A 259 -0.96 -17.02 -20.92
N VAL A 260 -0.56 -17.33 -19.69
CA VAL A 260 0.69 -18.08 -19.42
C VAL A 260 0.54 -19.57 -19.76
N TRP A 261 -0.55 -20.19 -19.33
CA TRP A 261 -0.78 -21.62 -19.58
C TRP A 261 -1.27 -21.92 -21.00
N GLY A 262 -1.94 -20.98 -21.65
CA GLY A 262 -2.23 -21.06 -23.09
C GLY A 262 -0.97 -20.97 -23.97
N GLY A 263 0.06 -20.25 -23.51
CA GLY A 263 1.30 -20.05 -24.27
C GLY A 263 2.40 -21.09 -24.03
N THR A 264 2.36 -21.84 -22.92
CA THR A 264 3.49 -22.72 -22.50
C THR A 264 3.52 -24.09 -23.17
N VAL A 265 2.40 -24.60 -23.72
CA VAL A 265 2.31 -26.05 -24.04
C VAL A 265 1.83 -26.36 -25.47
N GLY A 266 1.78 -25.36 -26.37
CA GLY A 266 1.22 -25.57 -27.71
C GLY A 266 -0.25 -26.02 -27.65
N PRO A 267 -0.84 -26.54 -28.76
CA PRO A 267 -2.26 -26.86 -28.85
C PRO A 267 -2.67 -28.13 -28.07
N ALA A 268 -1.90 -28.55 -27.05
CA ALA A 268 -2.35 -29.58 -26.13
C ALA A 268 -3.58 -29.07 -25.37
N THR A 269 -4.67 -29.84 -25.40
CA THR A 269 -5.98 -29.42 -24.89
C THR A 269 -6.00 -29.17 -23.37
N ALA A 270 -5.21 -29.89 -22.59
CA ALA A 270 -5.27 -29.82 -21.13
C ALA A 270 -4.78 -28.47 -20.53
N PRO A 271 -3.63 -27.88 -20.93
CA PRO A 271 -3.18 -26.57 -20.44
C PRO A 271 -4.07 -25.40 -20.88
N LEU A 272 -4.63 -25.46 -22.09
CA LEU A 272 -5.60 -24.49 -22.56
C LEU A 272 -6.86 -24.49 -21.69
N LEU A 273 -7.42 -25.68 -21.44
CA LEU A 273 -8.59 -25.86 -20.57
C LEU A 273 -8.31 -25.42 -19.13
N LEU A 274 -7.11 -25.66 -18.60
CA LEU A 274 -6.71 -25.24 -17.26
C LEU A 274 -6.66 -23.70 -17.15
N GLY A 275 -6.12 -23.01 -18.17
CA GLY A 275 -6.12 -21.55 -18.25
C GLY A 275 -7.52 -20.94 -18.33
N GLU A 276 -8.40 -21.51 -19.14
CA GLU A 276 -9.79 -21.06 -19.25
C GLU A 276 -10.60 -21.31 -17.98
N LEU A 277 -10.42 -22.48 -17.35
CA LEU A 277 -11.05 -22.81 -16.07
C LEU A 277 -10.59 -21.84 -14.98
N ALA A 278 -9.29 -21.55 -14.90
CA ALA A 278 -8.75 -20.61 -13.92
C ALA A 278 -9.27 -19.18 -14.15
N MET A 279 -9.41 -18.74 -15.40
CA MET A 279 -10.04 -17.47 -15.73
C MET A 279 -11.50 -17.44 -15.30
N ALA A 280 -12.29 -18.48 -15.62
CA ALA A 280 -13.71 -18.54 -15.27
C ALA A 280 -13.90 -18.59 -13.74
N ALA A 281 -13.16 -19.44 -13.04
CA ALA A 281 -13.19 -19.52 -11.59
C ALA A 281 -12.78 -18.18 -10.95
N GLY A 282 -11.71 -17.56 -11.45
CA GLY A 282 -11.26 -16.27 -10.93
C GLY A 282 -12.22 -15.13 -11.21
N ALA A 283 -12.89 -15.12 -12.36
CA ALA A 283 -13.93 -14.15 -12.69
C ALA A 283 -15.15 -14.27 -11.75
N VAL A 284 -15.64 -15.50 -11.53
CA VAL A 284 -16.82 -15.75 -10.68
C VAL A 284 -16.52 -15.47 -9.21
N LEU A 285 -15.44 -16.05 -8.66
CA LEU A 285 -15.05 -15.82 -7.27
C LEU A 285 -14.69 -14.36 -7.02
N GLY A 286 -14.01 -13.74 -7.98
CA GLY A 286 -13.69 -12.32 -7.98
C GLY A 286 -14.94 -11.43 -7.93
N LEU A 287 -15.95 -11.75 -8.75
CA LEU A 287 -17.21 -11.00 -8.77
C LEU A 287 -17.96 -11.09 -7.44
N VAL A 288 -18.01 -12.28 -6.82
CA VAL A 288 -18.65 -12.47 -5.51
C VAL A 288 -17.97 -11.63 -4.43
N LEU A 289 -16.63 -11.68 -4.37
CA LEU A 289 -15.85 -10.89 -3.40
C LEU A 289 -15.91 -9.38 -3.69
N TRP A 290 -15.95 -8.99 -4.96
CA TRP A 290 -16.14 -7.61 -5.37
C TRP A 290 -17.52 -7.09 -4.96
N ALA A 291 -18.59 -7.87 -5.16
CA ALA A 291 -19.94 -7.49 -4.74
C ALA A 291 -20.04 -7.31 -3.22
N ALA A 292 -19.40 -8.19 -2.45
CA ALA A 292 -19.30 -8.04 -1.00
C ALA A 292 -18.53 -6.76 -0.60
N SER A 293 -17.41 -6.48 -1.29
CA SER A 293 -16.65 -5.23 -1.11
C SER A 293 -17.48 -4.00 -1.43
N ALA A 294 -18.24 -4.01 -2.53
CA ALA A 294 -19.08 -2.91 -2.96
C ALA A 294 -20.20 -2.63 -1.96
N ALA A 295 -20.89 -3.67 -1.48
CA ALA A 295 -21.91 -3.55 -0.44
C ALA A 295 -21.33 -2.94 0.84
N TRP A 296 -20.14 -3.39 1.27
CA TRP A 296 -19.48 -2.83 2.44
C TRP A 296 -19.00 -1.39 2.22
N PHE A 297 -18.47 -1.07 1.04
CA PHE A 297 -18.05 0.30 0.69
C PHE A 297 -19.22 1.27 0.84
N VAL A 298 -20.38 0.96 0.27
CA VAL A 298 -21.59 1.79 0.38
C VAL A 298 -22.02 1.93 1.84
N ASN A 299 -22.10 0.81 2.57
CA ASN A 299 -22.50 0.83 3.98
C ASN A 299 -21.56 1.66 4.85
N ALA A 300 -20.24 1.50 4.68
CA ALA A 300 -19.23 2.28 5.39
C ALA A 300 -19.38 3.78 5.15
N HIS A 301 -19.65 4.20 3.90
CA HIS A 301 -19.83 5.63 3.58
C HIS A 301 -21.14 6.19 4.15
N VAL A 302 -22.23 5.42 4.11
CA VAL A 302 -23.51 5.82 4.74
C VAL A 302 -23.32 6.00 6.26
N LEU A 303 -22.65 5.06 6.93
CA LEU A 303 -22.36 5.15 8.37
C LEU A 303 -21.48 6.35 8.71
N VAL A 304 -20.48 6.65 7.90
CA VAL A 304 -19.59 7.82 8.08
C VAL A 304 -20.36 9.12 7.89
N ALA A 305 -21.20 9.23 6.86
CA ALA A 305 -22.01 10.42 6.62
C ALA A 305 -23.00 10.65 7.77
N TRP A 306 -23.64 9.59 8.26
CA TRP A 306 -24.52 9.65 9.43
C TRP A 306 -23.78 10.08 10.70
N MET A 307 -22.55 9.61 10.91
CA MET A 307 -21.71 10.03 12.05
C MET A 307 -21.32 11.51 11.96
N GLN A 308 -20.90 11.97 10.77
CA GLN A 308 -20.53 13.38 10.55
C GLN A 308 -21.72 14.32 10.75
N TRP A 309 -22.93 13.86 10.44
CA TRP A 309 -24.16 14.61 10.68
C TRP A 309 -24.53 14.68 12.17
N SER A 310 -24.26 13.61 12.93
CA SER A 310 -24.68 13.48 14.33
C SER A 310 -23.67 14.01 15.36
N HIS A 311 -22.38 14.08 15.00
CA HIS A 311 -21.33 14.55 15.89
C HIS A 311 -20.50 15.67 15.26
N ASP A 312 -20.40 16.79 15.98
CA ASP A 312 -19.60 17.97 15.64
C ASP A 312 -18.11 17.71 15.93
N SER A 313 -17.54 16.65 15.35
CA SER A 313 -16.19 16.18 15.68
C SER A 313 -15.20 16.32 14.52
N SER A 314 -14.44 17.42 14.62
CA SER A 314 -12.99 17.51 14.46
C SER A 314 -12.28 16.65 13.39
N GLY A 315 -11.97 17.30 12.26
CA GLY A 315 -10.62 17.33 11.70
C GLY A 315 -10.05 16.04 11.06
N TRP A 316 -10.11 15.98 9.73
CA TRP A 316 -9.31 15.06 8.90
C TRP A 316 -7.83 15.10 9.31
N SER A 317 -7.33 13.99 9.83
CA SER A 317 -5.93 13.79 10.25
C SER A 317 -5.13 13.00 9.20
N ILE A 318 -3.80 12.92 9.32
CA ILE A 318 -2.94 12.06 8.47
C ILE A 318 -3.40 10.59 8.47
N SER A 319 -4.16 10.16 9.48
CA SER A 319 -4.79 8.83 9.51
C SER A 319 -5.71 8.54 8.31
N VAL A 320 -6.13 9.56 7.54
CA VAL A 320 -6.88 9.38 6.29
C VAL A 320 -6.06 8.64 5.23
N CYS A 321 -4.73 8.68 5.27
CA CYS A 321 -3.89 7.85 4.40
C CYS A 321 -4.15 6.34 4.58
N LYS A 322 -4.65 5.91 5.75
CA LYS A 322 -5.04 4.51 5.99
C LYS A 322 -6.29 4.09 5.22
N VAL A 323 -7.08 5.06 4.73
CA VAL A 323 -8.25 4.83 3.87
C VAL A 323 -7.85 4.71 2.40
N ALA A 324 -6.72 5.32 2.00
CA ALA A 324 -6.29 5.34 0.62
C ALA A 324 -6.03 3.93 0.06
N TYR A 325 -5.33 3.07 0.82
CA TYR A 325 -5.07 1.69 0.38
C TYR A 325 -6.36 0.85 0.17
N PRO A 326 -7.29 0.75 1.15
CA PRO A 326 -8.57 0.05 0.95
C PRO A 326 -9.35 0.54 -0.27
N VAL A 327 -9.47 1.86 -0.44
CA VAL A 327 -10.24 2.43 -1.54
C VAL A 327 -9.53 2.20 -2.87
N ALA A 328 -8.20 2.36 -2.94
CA ALA A 328 -7.42 2.08 -4.15
C ALA A 328 -7.50 0.60 -4.56
N SER A 329 -7.44 -0.33 -3.60
CA SER A 329 -7.63 -1.76 -3.84
C SER A 329 -9.03 -2.06 -4.38
N PHE A 330 -10.08 -1.44 -3.82
CA PHE A 330 -11.44 -1.56 -4.34
C PHE A 330 -11.61 -0.96 -5.75
N THR A 331 -10.98 0.19 -6.02
CA THR A 331 -10.94 0.77 -7.36
C THR A 331 -10.26 -0.17 -8.35
N MET A 332 -9.10 -0.74 -8.00
CA MET A 332 -8.41 -1.74 -8.82
C MET A 332 -9.29 -2.95 -9.10
N ALA A 333 -9.94 -3.53 -8.08
CA ALA A 333 -10.86 -4.64 -8.26
C ALA A 333 -12.01 -4.27 -9.21
N THR A 334 -12.54 -3.05 -9.10
CA THR A 334 -13.62 -2.55 -9.98
C THR A 334 -13.15 -2.39 -11.43
N ILE A 335 -11.92 -1.91 -11.66
CA ILE A 335 -11.32 -1.85 -12.99
C ILE A 335 -11.17 -3.27 -13.57
N TYR A 336 -10.71 -4.24 -12.77
CA TYR A 336 -10.63 -5.64 -13.21
C TYR A 336 -11.99 -6.24 -13.54
N VAL A 337 -13.03 -5.96 -12.75
CA VAL A 337 -14.41 -6.35 -13.08
C VAL A 337 -14.83 -5.76 -14.42
N ALA A 338 -14.56 -4.47 -14.66
CA ALA A 338 -14.85 -3.83 -15.94
C ALA A 338 -14.17 -4.55 -17.11
N ARG A 339 -12.89 -4.93 -16.97
CA ARG A 339 -12.14 -5.64 -18.02
C ARG A 339 -12.63 -7.07 -18.24
N VAL A 340 -12.76 -7.86 -17.18
CA VAL A 340 -13.09 -9.29 -17.24
C VAL A 340 -14.50 -9.50 -17.80
N TRP A 341 -15.44 -8.63 -17.43
CA TRP A 341 -16.85 -8.72 -17.84
C TRP A 341 -17.22 -7.76 -18.97
N SER A 342 -16.26 -7.03 -19.52
CA SER A 342 -16.48 -5.97 -20.52
C SER A 342 -17.59 -4.98 -20.12
N ALA A 343 -17.70 -4.69 -18.81
CA ALA A 343 -18.81 -3.94 -18.24
C ALA A 343 -18.52 -2.43 -18.22
N ARG A 344 -19.11 -1.68 -19.15
CA ARG A 344 -18.99 -0.20 -19.22
C ARG A 344 -19.46 0.49 -17.93
N SER A 345 -20.48 -0.03 -17.26
CA SER A 345 -20.97 0.52 -15.98
C SER A 345 -19.92 0.43 -14.87
N ALA A 346 -19.16 -0.68 -14.80
CA ALA A 346 -18.05 -0.83 -13.87
C ALA A 346 -16.88 0.12 -14.21
N LEU A 347 -16.64 0.37 -15.50
CA LEU A 347 -15.64 1.36 -15.95
C LEU A 347 -16.02 2.78 -15.50
N VAL A 348 -17.27 3.21 -15.71
CA VAL A 348 -17.78 4.51 -15.24
C VAL A 348 -17.73 4.60 -13.71
N CYS A 349 -18.09 3.53 -13.00
CA CYS A 349 -17.94 3.46 -11.55
C CYS A 349 -16.47 3.66 -11.11
N SER A 350 -15.53 3.02 -11.82
CA SER A 350 -14.11 3.18 -11.53
C SER A 350 -13.61 4.62 -11.75
N GLN A 351 -14.10 5.33 -12.77
CA GLN A 351 -13.80 6.75 -12.99
C GLN A 351 -14.24 7.61 -11.79
N PHE A 352 -15.46 7.38 -11.30
CA PHE A 352 -15.96 8.06 -10.11
C PHE A 352 -15.09 7.75 -8.88
N LEU A 353 -14.72 6.48 -8.68
CA LEU A 353 -13.85 6.07 -7.58
C LEU A 353 -12.45 6.68 -7.68
N ILE A 354 -11.88 6.81 -8.89
CA ILE A 354 -10.59 7.47 -9.11
C ILE A 354 -10.68 8.95 -8.76
N ALA A 355 -11.73 9.65 -9.21
CA ALA A 355 -11.97 11.04 -8.84
C ALA A 355 -12.10 11.18 -7.32
N TYR A 356 -12.87 10.31 -6.67
CA TYR A 356 -13.01 10.27 -5.22
C TYR A 356 -11.66 10.07 -4.52
N LEU A 357 -10.87 9.09 -4.96
CA LEU A 357 -9.54 8.79 -4.46
C LEU A 357 -8.61 10.01 -4.59
N SER A 358 -8.53 10.61 -5.79
CA SER A 358 -7.66 11.75 -6.07
C SER A 358 -8.08 13.03 -5.31
N PHE A 359 -9.36 13.39 -5.30
CA PHE A 359 -9.81 14.64 -4.67
C PHE A 359 -9.89 14.52 -3.15
N VAL A 360 -10.46 13.43 -2.62
CA VAL A 360 -10.76 13.30 -1.19
C VAL A 360 -9.58 12.73 -0.40
N LEU A 361 -8.83 11.80 -0.98
CA LEU A 361 -7.82 11.01 -0.24
C LEU A 361 -6.38 11.38 -0.58
N LEU A 362 -6.11 12.08 -1.69
CA LEU A 362 -4.77 12.58 -2.02
C LEU A 362 -4.62 14.08 -1.75
N ILE A 363 -5.46 14.92 -2.37
CA ILE A 363 -5.30 16.38 -2.32
C ILE A 363 -5.55 16.94 -0.92
N VAL A 364 -6.65 16.54 -0.25
CA VAL A 364 -7.01 17.08 1.07
C VAL A 364 -5.99 16.73 2.16
N PRO A 365 -5.49 15.48 2.29
CA PRO A 365 -4.49 15.15 3.30
C PRO A 365 -3.10 15.74 3.00
N VAL A 366 -2.66 15.75 1.73
CA VAL A 366 -1.35 16.33 1.35
C VAL A 366 -1.33 17.84 1.59
N ALA A 367 -2.39 18.55 1.20
CA ALA A 367 -2.50 19.99 1.47
C ALA A 367 -2.46 20.29 2.98
N ARG A 368 -3.16 19.50 3.80
CA ARG A 368 -3.14 19.65 5.26
C ARG A 368 -1.80 19.28 5.88
N ALA A 369 -1.15 18.22 5.41
CA ALA A 369 0.18 17.81 5.84
C ALA A 369 1.19 18.93 5.54
N ALA A 370 1.21 19.46 4.32
CA ALA A 370 2.06 20.59 3.92
C ALA A 370 1.84 21.81 4.81
N VAL A 371 0.58 22.19 5.08
CA VAL A 371 0.25 23.31 5.97
C VAL A 371 0.72 23.04 7.40
N SER A 372 0.58 21.81 7.92
CA SER A 372 1.02 21.45 9.26
C SER A 372 2.54 21.49 9.41
N THR A 373 3.27 20.98 8.40
CA THR A 373 4.74 20.99 8.34
C THR A 373 5.27 22.42 8.22
N ALA A 374 4.64 23.26 7.38
CA ALA A 374 4.98 24.67 7.27
C ALA A 374 4.78 25.42 8.61
N ARG A 375 3.70 25.14 9.35
CA ARG A 375 3.48 25.70 10.69
C ARG A 375 4.53 25.23 11.69
N LEU A 376 4.94 23.97 11.63
CA LEU A 376 5.98 23.42 12.51
C LEU A 376 7.33 24.09 12.23
N ILE A 377 7.74 24.19 10.97
CA ILE A 377 8.96 24.87 10.54
C ILE A 377 8.95 26.33 11.02
N ARG A 378 7.84 27.04 10.80
CA ARG A 378 7.68 28.43 11.27
C ARG A 378 7.82 28.56 12.79
N ARG A 379 7.28 27.60 13.57
CA ARG A 379 7.42 27.57 15.04
C ARG A 379 8.86 27.30 15.46
N MET A 380 9.57 26.40 14.78
CA MET A 380 10.98 26.12 15.05
C MET A 380 11.86 27.34 14.75
N CYS A 381 11.64 28.02 13.61
CA CYS A 381 12.33 29.26 13.27
C CYS A 381 12.06 30.37 14.30
N LYS A 382 10.81 30.54 14.73
CA LYS A 382 10.43 31.56 15.73
C LYS A 382 11.06 31.30 17.10
N LYS A 383 11.12 30.04 17.55
CA LYS A 383 11.81 29.66 18.81
C LYS A 383 13.33 29.90 18.76
N ARG A 384 13.96 29.70 17.60
CA ARG A 384 15.41 29.93 17.42
C ARG A 384 15.77 31.42 17.56
N VAL A 385 14.97 32.30 16.96
CA VAL A 385 15.16 33.77 17.06
C VAL A 385 14.99 34.28 18.51
N THR A 386 14.10 33.68 19.30
CA THR A 386 13.96 34.04 20.72
C THR A 386 15.06 33.46 21.62
N SER A 387 15.73 32.39 21.19
CA SER A 387 16.85 31.77 21.92
C SER A 387 18.16 32.53 21.69
N ASP A 388 18.41 33.02 20.48
CA ASP A 388 19.60 33.83 20.17
C ASP A 388 19.56 35.22 20.82
N ARG A 389 18.37 35.75 21.12
CA ARG A 389 18.21 36.98 21.92
C ARG A 389 18.41 36.79 23.44
N ARG A 390 18.60 35.56 23.93
CA ARG A 390 18.88 35.26 25.35
C ARG A 390 20.28 34.68 25.55
N LEU A 391 21.26 35.12 24.76
CA LEU A 391 22.64 35.04 25.20
C LEU A 391 22.83 36.14 26.25
N PRO A 392 23.26 35.82 27.49
CA PRO A 392 23.61 36.85 28.45
C PRO A 392 24.72 37.68 27.83
N THR A 393 24.47 38.99 27.69
CA THR A 393 25.53 39.99 27.60
C THR A 393 26.45 39.72 28.79
N TYR A 394 27.60 39.08 28.53
CA TYR A 394 28.66 38.97 29.51
C TYR A 394 28.97 40.41 29.93
N GLY A 395 28.64 40.68 31.20
CA GLY A 395 28.92 41.95 31.84
C GLY A 395 30.38 42.28 31.62
N THR A 396 30.59 43.44 31.05
CA THR A 396 31.84 44.19 31.04
C THR A 396 32.46 44.05 32.43
N ILE A 397 33.59 43.33 32.52
CA ILE A 397 34.44 43.33 33.70
C ILE A 397 34.97 44.77 33.79
N GLN A 398 34.31 45.60 34.59
CA GLN A 398 34.88 46.86 35.05
C GLN A 398 35.94 46.51 36.09
N SER A 399 37.17 46.78 35.70
CA SER A 399 38.34 46.84 36.58
C SER A 399 38.09 47.79 37.75
N MET A 400 38.23 47.27 38.97
CA MET A 400 38.75 48.00 40.12
C MET A 400 39.77 47.12 40.82
#